data_AF-A0A929MZE7-F1
#
_entry.id   AF-A0A929MZE7-F1
#
_cell.length_a   1.000
_cell.length_b   1.000
_cell.length_c   1.000
_cell.angle_alpha   90.00
_cell.angle_beta   90.00
_cell.angle_gamma   90.00
#
_symmetry.space_group_name_H-M   'P 1'
#
loop_
_entity.id
_entity.type
_entity.pdbx_description
1 polymer ?
#
loop_
_entity_poly.entity_id
_entity_poly.type
_entity_poly.pdbx_seq_one_letter_code
_entity_poly.pdbx_strand_id
1 'polypeptide(L)'
;MGVNADGEIAALAASRAPFLIGVRHHSPALAVAVPRLLDSFSPDVLAVELPAQARAWVDWLAHPETVAPVALAFSRGEGMSFYPFADFSPELAALRWARGAGAEVACVDLPVGAGPGDGGAEAGDGSPGPAGAHPNSDRPSPAGAHPGGGGSRGPGTAEAGPGDPRGRLALEERAGCGPGDAQEAWDRLVEARAPASSPEQIRVAALANGWAMRADEG
;
A
#
# COMPACT_ATOMS: atom_id res chain seq x y z
N MET A 1 19.92 -10.87 -19.80
CA MET A 1 19.69 -9.40 -19.71
C MET A 1 19.01 -9.14 -18.38
N GLY A 2 19.63 -8.34 -17.53
CA GLY A 2 19.27 -8.16 -16.12
C GLY A 2 18.09 -7.20 -15.94
N VAL A 3 17.30 -7.42 -14.88
CA VAL A 3 16.40 -6.40 -14.36
C VAL A 3 17.25 -5.20 -13.93
N ASN A 4 16.89 -3.99 -14.37
CA ASN A 4 17.54 -2.78 -13.90
C ASN A 4 16.90 -2.35 -12.57
N ALA A 5 17.21 -3.06 -11.48
CA ALA A 5 16.64 -2.81 -10.16
C ALA A 5 16.78 -1.34 -9.73
N ASP A 6 17.95 -0.74 -9.93
CA ASP A 6 18.18 0.68 -9.61
C ASP A 6 17.31 1.60 -10.48
N GLY A 7 17.07 1.25 -11.76
CA GLY A 7 16.17 1.97 -12.65
C GLY A 7 14.69 1.90 -12.22
N GLU A 8 14.21 0.72 -11.82
CA GLU A 8 12.84 0.53 -11.33
C GLU A 8 12.60 1.27 -10.01
N ILE A 9 13.54 1.16 -9.07
CA ILE A 9 13.49 1.88 -7.79
C ILE A 9 13.54 3.38 -8.03
N ALA A 10 14.39 3.85 -8.96
CA ALA A 10 14.44 5.26 -9.33
C ALA A 10 13.12 5.74 -9.96
N ALA A 11 12.45 4.92 -10.76
CA ALA A 11 11.14 5.25 -11.33
C ALA A 11 10.07 5.37 -10.24
N LEU A 12 10.01 4.43 -9.29
CA LEU A 12 9.11 4.50 -8.13
C LEU A 12 9.40 5.73 -7.27
N ALA A 13 10.67 6.02 -7.01
CA ALA A 13 11.08 7.19 -6.24
C ALA A 13 10.78 8.51 -6.98
N ALA A 14 10.84 8.52 -8.31
CA ALA A 14 10.53 9.68 -9.14
C ALA A 14 9.02 9.94 -9.26
N SER A 15 8.17 8.96 -8.97
CA SER A 15 6.71 9.12 -9.04
C SER A 15 6.22 10.23 -8.12
N ARG A 16 5.45 11.16 -8.69
CA ARG A 16 4.80 12.28 -7.98
C ARG A 16 3.27 12.24 -8.07
N ALA A 17 2.71 11.38 -8.92
CA ALA A 17 1.27 11.24 -9.12
C ALA A 17 0.94 9.75 -9.34
N PRO A 18 0.88 8.93 -8.27
CA PRO A 18 0.96 9.31 -6.86
C PRO A 18 2.41 9.49 -6.34
N PHE A 19 2.58 10.25 -5.26
CA PHE A 19 3.83 10.24 -4.49
C PHE A 19 3.84 9.02 -3.58
N LEU A 20 4.79 8.12 -3.81
CA LEU A 20 4.81 6.81 -3.17
C LEU A 20 5.69 6.81 -1.92
N ILE A 21 5.12 6.33 -0.82
CA ILE A 21 5.84 6.01 0.42
C ILE A 21 5.57 4.55 0.73
N GLY A 22 6.55 3.68 0.51
CA GLY A 22 6.46 2.29 0.96
C GLY A 22 6.55 2.23 2.48
N VAL A 23 5.73 1.41 3.12
CA VAL A 23 5.73 1.24 4.57
C VAL A 23 5.80 -0.22 4.99
N ARG A 24 6.38 -0.45 6.16
CA ARG A 24 6.14 -1.64 6.97
C ARG A 24 5.30 -1.20 8.15
N HIS A 25 4.22 -1.92 8.42
CA HIS A 25 3.43 -1.67 9.62
C HIS A 25 4.34 -1.63 10.82
N HIS A 26 4.12 -0.66 11.70
CA HIS A 26 4.89 -0.53 12.94
C HIS A 26 6.40 -0.21 12.77
N SER A 27 6.81 0.42 11.67
CA SER A 27 8.18 0.93 11.48
C SER A 27 8.41 2.26 12.24
N PRO A 28 9.25 2.30 13.30
CA PRO A 28 9.58 3.55 13.99
C PRO A 28 10.29 4.55 13.07
N ALA A 29 11.20 4.09 12.20
CA ALA A 29 11.90 4.95 11.25
C ALA A 29 10.91 5.68 10.34
N LEU A 30 9.93 4.97 9.78
CA LEU A 30 8.94 5.56 8.89
C LEU A 30 7.90 6.39 9.66
N ALA A 31 7.50 6.01 10.86
CA ALA A 31 6.61 6.84 11.68
C ALA A 31 7.19 8.25 11.93
N VAL A 32 8.52 8.37 12.05
CA VAL A 32 9.21 9.65 12.14
C VAL A 32 9.38 10.34 10.77
N ALA A 33 9.68 9.57 9.72
CA ALA A 33 9.96 10.13 8.39
C ALA A 33 8.69 10.59 7.65
N VAL A 34 7.58 9.89 7.80
CA VAL A 34 6.34 10.11 7.04
C VAL A 34 5.81 11.54 7.19
N PRO A 35 5.62 12.10 8.39
CA PRO A 35 5.17 13.49 8.52
C PRO A 35 6.08 14.49 7.79
N ARG A 36 7.40 14.28 7.81
CA ARG A 36 8.38 15.16 7.13
C ARG A 36 8.31 15.03 5.60
N LEU A 37 8.09 13.82 5.12
CA LEU A 37 7.87 13.54 3.69
C LEU A 37 6.58 14.21 3.21
N LEU A 38 5.50 14.11 4.01
CA LEU A 38 4.21 14.71 3.71
C LEU A 38 4.27 16.24 3.79
N ASP A 39 4.94 16.82 4.79
CA ASP A 39 5.20 18.27 4.85
C ASP A 39 5.92 18.76 3.58
N SER A 40 6.96 18.03 3.15
CA SER A 40 7.75 18.39 1.98
C SER A 40 6.98 18.24 0.66
N PHE A 41 6.08 17.26 0.56
CA PHE A 41 5.28 17.02 -0.64
C PHE A 41 4.00 17.87 -0.69
N SER A 42 3.43 18.20 0.47
CA SER A 42 2.19 18.96 0.65
C SER A 42 1.00 18.42 -0.17
N PRO A 43 0.58 17.14 0.02
CA PRO A 43 -0.54 16.58 -0.72
C PRO A 43 -1.90 17.16 -0.30
N ASP A 44 -2.79 17.36 -1.27
CA ASP A 44 -4.21 17.64 -1.00
C ASP A 44 -4.96 16.39 -0.51
N VAL A 45 -4.54 15.21 -0.97
CA VAL A 45 -5.15 13.91 -0.67
C VAL A 45 -4.09 12.90 -0.21
N LEU A 46 -4.31 12.29 0.94
CA LEU A 46 -3.57 11.15 1.48
C LEU A 46 -4.34 9.85 1.19
N ALA A 47 -3.84 9.04 0.25
CA ALA A 47 -4.29 7.67 0.07
C ALA A 47 -3.55 6.73 1.06
N VAL A 48 -4.29 5.99 1.88
CA VAL A 48 -3.75 5.09 2.90
C VAL A 48 -4.31 3.68 2.73
N GLU A 49 -3.44 2.68 2.88
CA GLU A 49 -3.80 1.26 2.87
C GLU A 49 -4.53 0.91 4.18
N LEU A 50 -5.83 1.16 4.18
CA LEU A 50 -6.78 0.79 5.21
C LEU A 50 -8.09 0.38 4.52
N PRO A 51 -8.86 -0.55 5.10
CA PRO A 51 -10.12 -0.98 4.49
C PRO A 51 -11.07 0.20 4.38
N ALA A 52 -11.92 0.22 3.35
CA ALA A 52 -12.88 1.30 3.10
C ALA A 52 -13.73 1.65 4.35
N GLN A 53 -14.08 0.66 5.17
CA GLN A 53 -14.83 0.84 6.42
C GLN A 53 -14.09 1.69 7.48
N ALA A 54 -12.75 1.74 7.42
CA ALA A 54 -11.95 2.58 8.32
C ALA A 54 -12.19 4.06 8.10
N ARG A 55 -12.70 4.47 6.93
CA ARG A 55 -12.94 5.88 6.61
C ARG A 55 -13.81 6.61 7.64
N ALA A 56 -14.83 5.93 8.18
CA ALA A 56 -15.73 6.47 9.21
C ALA A 56 -15.03 6.70 10.57
N TRP A 57 -13.88 6.07 10.79
CA TRP A 57 -13.13 6.11 12.04
C TRP A 57 -11.85 6.95 11.97
N VAL A 58 -11.46 7.42 10.78
CA VAL A 58 -10.21 8.20 10.58
C VAL A 58 -10.13 9.41 11.51
N ASP A 59 -11.20 10.19 11.65
CA ASP A 59 -11.19 11.39 12.48
C ASP A 59 -10.99 11.09 13.97
N TRP A 60 -11.50 9.95 14.41
CA TRP A 60 -11.32 9.45 15.78
C TRP A 60 -9.93 8.87 16.00
N LEU A 61 -9.41 8.10 15.05
CA LEU A 61 -8.03 7.59 15.12
C LEU A 61 -7.00 8.72 15.18
N ALA A 62 -7.19 9.76 14.36
CA ALA A 62 -6.30 10.92 14.31
C ALA A 62 -6.57 11.96 15.42
N HIS A 63 -7.59 11.75 16.26
CA HIS A 63 -7.97 12.72 17.29
C HIS A 63 -6.83 12.90 18.32
N PRO A 64 -6.52 14.13 18.77
CA PRO A 64 -5.43 14.38 19.72
C PRO A 64 -5.63 13.71 21.09
N GLU A 65 -6.87 13.40 21.47
CA GLU A 65 -7.17 12.67 22.72
C GLU A 65 -7.10 11.14 22.54
N THR A 66 -6.95 10.64 21.30
CA THR A 66 -6.77 9.21 21.06
C THR A 66 -5.33 8.83 21.36
N VAL A 67 -5.15 8.16 22.50
CA VAL A 67 -3.85 7.67 22.98
C VAL A 67 -3.60 6.27 22.44
N ALA A 68 -2.45 6.10 21.77
CA ALA A 68 -2.01 4.79 21.30
C ALA A 68 -1.40 3.96 22.45
N PRO A 69 -1.43 2.62 22.42
CA PRO A 69 -1.94 1.79 21.34
C PRO A 69 -3.47 1.72 21.29
N VAL A 70 -4.02 1.74 20.08
CA VAL A 70 -5.46 1.60 19.78
C VAL A 70 -5.64 0.67 18.59
N ALA A 71 -6.77 0.00 18.47
CA ALA A 71 -7.05 -0.86 17.32
C ALA A 71 -8.46 -0.62 16.78
N LEU A 72 -8.61 -0.73 15.45
CA LEU A 72 -9.92 -0.95 14.85
C LEU A 72 -10.19 -2.45 14.77
N ALA A 73 -11.41 -2.84 15.12
CA ALA A 73 -11.89 -4.19 14.99
C ALA A 73 -13.12 -4.18 14.08
N PHE A 74 -13.09 -5.00 13.04
CA PHE A 74 -14.19 -5.13 12.10
C PHE A 74 -14.68 -6.58 12.10
N SER A 75 -16.00 -6.76 12.20
CA SER A 75 -16.66 -8.05 12.13
C SER A 75 -17.32 -8.27 10.78
N ARG A 76 -17.26 -9.51 10.27
CA ARG A 76 -18.06 -9.95 9.12
C ARG A 76 -18.49 -11.40 9.35
N GLY A 77 -19.79 -11.60 9.59
CA GLY A 77 -20.29 -12.90 10.05
C GLY A 77 -19.63 -13.30 11.37
N GLU A 78 -19.06 -14.51 11.41
CA GLU A 78 -18.31 -15.02 12.56
C GLU A 78 -16.83 -14.60 12.58
N GLY A 79 -16.34 -13.92 11.52
CA GLY A 79 -14.95 -13.50 11.38
C GLY A 79 -14.67 -12.11 11.95
N MET A 80 -13.46 -11.93 12.50
CA MET A 80 -12.96 -10.65 13.02
C MET A 80 -11.61 -10.31 12.40
N SER A 81 -11.43 -9.05 12.00
CA SER A 81 -10.15 -8.48 11.54
C SER A 81 -9.74 -7.34 12.46
N PHE A 82 -8.46 -7.31 12.84
CA PHE A 82 -7.89 -6.32 13.74
C PHE A 82 -6.80 -5.51 13.04
N TYR A 83 -6.89 -4.19 13.18
CA TYR A 83 -5.93 -3.23 12.65
C TYR A 83 -5.34 -2.45 13.83
N PRO A 84 -4.23 -2.91 14.42
CA PRO A 84 -3.60 -2.24 15.55
C PRO A 84 -2.77 -1.04 15.09
N PHE A 85 -2.76 -0.01 15.91
CA PHE A 85 -2.00 1.22 15.73
C PHE A 85 -1.24 1.56 17.01
N ALA A 86 0.02 1.93 16.86
CA ALA A 86 0.90 2.44 17.90
C ALA A 86 1.53 3.77 17.45
N ASP A 87 2.22 4.48 18.34
CA ASP A 87 2.93 5.71 17.96
C ASP A 87 4.05 5.46 16.93
N PHE A 88 4.48 4.21 16.77
CA PHE A 88 5.42 3.76 15.74
C PHE A 88 4.72 3.19 14.49
N SER A 89 3.41 3.36 14.32
CA SER A 89 2.69 3.03 13.08
C SER A 89 2.80 4.19 12.08
N PRO A 90 3.45 4.00 10.92
CA PRO A 90 3.52 5.03 9.88
C PRO A 90 2.14 5.54 9.43
N GLU A 91 1.14 4.66 9.42
CA GLU A 91 -0.24 4.95 9.06
C GLU A 91 -0.87 5.90 10.08
N LEU A 92 -0.74 5.62 11.39
CA LEU A 92 -1.26 6.52 12.43
C LEU A 92 -0.57 7.89 12.40
N ALA A 93 0.74 7.91 12.15
CA ALA A 93 1.49 9.15 11.97
C ALA A 93 0.98 9.95 10.76
N ALA A 94 0.72 9.28 9.63
CA ALA A 94 0.15 9.91 8.43
C ALA A 94 -1.25 10.47 8.67
N LEU A 95 -2.13 9.72 9.36
CA LEU A 95 -3.48 10.16 9.68
C LEU A 95 -3.49 11.38 10.61
N ARG A 96 -2.65 11.38 11.65
CA ARG A 96 -2.48 12.53 12.56
C ARG A 96 -1.93 13.76 11.81
N TRP A 97 -0.97 13.57 10.91
CA TRP A 97 -0.47 14.63 10.03
C TRP A 97 -1.59 15.19 9.15
N ALA A 98 -2.36 14.33 8.47
CA ALA A 98 -3.41 14.75 7.54
C ALA A 98 -4.48 15.60 8.25
N ARG A 99 -4.87 15.21 9.47
CA ARG A 99 -5.78 16.01 10.30
C ARG A 99 -5.23 17.42 10.59
N GLY A 100 -3.94 17.51 10.93
CA GLY A 100 -3.28 18.79 11.21
C GLY A 100 -3.13 19.68 9.96
N ALA A 101 -2.84 19.07 8.82
CA ALA A 101 -2.68 19.76 7.53
C ALA A 101 -4.01 20.06 6.82
N GLY A 102 -5.11 19.44 7.23
CA GLY A 102 -6.40 19.52 6.54
C GLY A 102 -6.46 18.74 5.22
N ALA A 103 -5.57 17.77 5.02
CA ALA A 103 -5.54 16.92 3.83
C ALA A 103 -6.70 15.90 3.86
N GLU A 104 -7.31 15.66 2.72
CA GLU A 104 -8.35 14.63 2.59
C GLU A 104 -7.73 13.23 2.74
N VAL A 105 -8.39 12.33 3.47
CA VAL A 105 -7.94 10.94 3.61
C VAL A 105 -8.83 10.00 2.80
N ALA A 106 -8.21 9.22 1.92
CA ALA A 106 -8.83 8.14 1.16
C ALA A 106 -8.29 6.77 1.62
N CYS A 107 -9.19 5.88 2.03
CA CYS A 107 -8.86 4.49 2.35
C CYS A 107 -8.95 3.66 1.07
N VAL A 108 -7.82 3.08 0.62
CA VAL A 108 -7.70 2.47 -0.72
C VAL A 108 -7.49 0.96 -0.71
N ASP A 109 -7.70 0.31 0.44
CA ASP A 109 -7.63 -1.15 0.54
C ASP A 109 -9.00 -1.81 0.33
N LEU A 110 -8.98 -3.12 0.09
CA LEU A 110 -10.17 -3.95 -0.07
C LEU A 110 -11.09 -3.87 1.17
N PRO A 111 -12.41 -4.06 0.98
CA PRO A 111 -13.33 -4.17 2.10
C PRO A 111 -12.93 -5.28 3.07
N VAL A 112 -13.19 -5.09 4.37
CA VAL A 112 -12.95 -6.15 5.36
C VAL A 112 -13.67 -7.44 4.97
N GLY A 113 -12.91 -8.54 4.95
CA GLY A 113 -13.42 -9.87 4.61
C GLY A 113 -13.71 -10.08 3.12
N ALA A 114 -13.18 -9.21 2.25
CA ALA A 114 -13.12 -9.46 0.81
C ALA A 114 -12.26 -10.72 0.54
N GLY A 115 -12.82 -11.68 -0.19
CA GLY A 115 -12.09 -12.83 -0.71
C GLY A 115 -11.38 -12.51 -2.03
N PRO A 116 -10.51 -13.42 -2.51
CA PRO A 116 -9.93 -13.30 -3.85
C PRO A 116 -11.05 -13.24 -4.91
N GLY A 117 -11.19 -12.09 -5.59
CA GLY A 117 -12.21 -11.85 -6.62
C GLY A 117 -13.21 -10.73 -6.30
N ASP A 118 -13.25 -10.24 -5.06
CA ASP A 118 -14.22 -9.22 -4.61
C ASP A 118 -13.81 -7.77 -4.94
N GLY A 119 -12.69 -7.56 -5.65
CA GLY A 119 -12.17 -6.24 -6.04
C GLY A 119 -12.94 -5.54 -7.17
N GLY A 120 -14.11 -6.04 -7.55
CA GLY A 120 -15.01 -5.38 -8.51
C GLY A 120 -15.73 -4.22 -7.83
N ALA A 121 -15.43 -2.99 -8.26
CA ALA A 121 -16.06 -1.78 -7.74
C ALA A 121 -17.59 -1.81 -7.92
N GLU A 122 -18.33 -2.12 -6.84
CA GLU A 122 -19.74 -1.76 -6.74
C GLU A 122 -19.87 -0.40 -6.06
N ALA A 123 -19.87 0.65 -6.88
CA ALA A 123 -20.36 1.96 -6.46
C ALA A 123 -21.90 1.89 -6.38
N GLY A 124 -22.41 1.45 -5.23
CA GLY A 124 -23.84 1.41 -4.92
C GLY A 124 -24.22 2.45 -3.87
N ASP A 125 -24.88 3.52 -4.32
CA ASP A 125 -25.69 4.42 -3.49
C ASP A 125 -26.78 3.64 -2.74
N GLY A 126 -26.95 3.88 -1.44
CA GLY A 126 -27.97 3.19 -0.66
C GLY A 126 -28.16 3.73 0.77
N SER A 127 -29.00 4.75 0.92
CA SER A 127 -29.71 5.01 2.19
C SER A 127 -30.71 3.86 2.51
N PRO A 128 -31.00 3.55 3.79
CA PRO A 128 -31.77 2.36 4.15
C PRO A 128 -33.30 2.61 4.19
N GLY A 129 -34.07 1.67 3.63
CA GLY A 129 -35.54 1.57 3.80
C GLY A 129 -36.16 0.36 3.08
N PRO A 130 -37.27 -0.25 3.56
CA PRO A 130 -37.30 -1.70 3.80
C PRO A 130 -38.15 -2.58 2.84
N ALA A 131 -37.77 -3.87 2.85
CA ALA A 131 -38.44 -5.14 2.52
C ALA A 131 -39.77 -5.18 1.72
N GLY A 132 -39.75 -5.95 0.61
CA GLY A 132 -40.95 -6.54 -0.01
C GLY A 132 -40.70 -7.34 -1.31
N ALA A 133 -40.85 -8.68 -1.21
CA ALA A 133 -41.33 -9.67 -2.20
C ALA A 133 -40.75 -9.84 -3.64
N HIS A 134 -40.36 -11.09 -3.94
CA HIS A 134 -40.01 -11.75 -5.23
C HIS A 134 -41.16 -11.83 -6.28
N PRO A 135 -41.05 -12.48 -7.49
CA PRO A 135 -39.90 -12.97 -8.32
C PRO A 135 -39.99 -12.73 -9.87
N ASN A 136 -38.91 -13.16 -10.56
CA ASN A 136 -38.82 -13.77 -11.93
C ASN A 136 -38.78 -12.91 -13.23
N SER A 137 -37.70 -13.03 -14.02
CA SER A 137 -37.63 -13.79 -15.31
C SER A 137 -36.47 -13.36 -16.25
N ASP A 138 -35.79 -14.38 -16.82
CA ASP A 138 -35.23 -14.53 -18.19
C ASP A 138 -34.15 -13.58 -18.79
N ARG A 139 -32.90 -14.13 -18.88
CA ARG A 139 -31.94 -14.31 -20.03
C ARG A 139 -31.86 -13.30 -21.21
N PRO A 140 -30.79 -13.30 -22.07
CA PRO A 140 -29.40 -13.77 -21.95
C PRO A 140 -28.31 -12.79 -22.51
N SER A 141 -27.03 -13.14 -22.35
CA SER A 141 -25.84 -12.54 -23.04
C SER A 141 -25.84 -12.76 -24.56
N PRO A 142 -24.94 -12.04 -25.26
CA PRO A 142 -24.12 -12.71 -26.26
C PRO A 142 -22.62 -12.43 -26.15
N ALA A 143 -21.86 -13.46 -26.53
CA ALA A 143 -20.43 -13.45 -26.78
C ALA A 143 -20.10 -12.80 -28.14
N GLY A 144 -18.86 -12.32 -28.28
CA GLY A 144 -18.31 -11.86 -29.56
C GLY A 144 -16.79 -11.86 -29.53
N ALA A 145 -16.19 -12.69 -30.37
CA ALA A 145 -14.76 -13.01 -30.41
C ALA A 145 -13.91 -11.98 -31.19
N HIS A 146 -12.61 -11.97 -30.83
CA HIS A 146 -11.40 -11.55 -31.58
C HIS A 146 -11.42 -11.85 -33.10
N PRO A 147 -10.58 -11.24 -33.99
CA PRO A 147 -9.11 -11.10 -33.77
C PRO A 147 -8.31 -9.98 -34.49
N GLY A 148 -7.04 -9.84 -34.06
CA GLY A 148 -5.89 -9.77 -34.97
C GLY A 148 -5.33 -8.40 -35.39
N GLY A 149 -4.04 -8.16 -35.15
CA GLY A 149 -3.27 -7.09 -35.79
C GLY A 149 -1.96 -6.78 -35.05
N GLY A 150 -0.84 -7.33 -35.53
CA GLY A 150 0.47 -7.22 -34.90
C GLY A 150 1.33 -6.03 -35.36
N GLY A 151 2.40 -5.78 -34.59
CA GLY A 151 3.64 -5.16 -35.09
C GLY A 151 4.07 -3.87 -34.38
N SER A 152 4.99 -3.97 -33.42
CA SER A 152 6.39 -3.52 -33.57
C SER A 152 7.11 -3.58 -32.22
N ARG A 153 8.17 -4.39 -32.15
CA ARG A 153 9.04 -4.52 -30.97
C ARG A 153 10.05 -3.37 -30.98
N GLY A 154 9.84 -2.38 -30.10
CA GLY A 154 10.90 -1.50 -29.62
C GLY A 154 11.89 -2.26 -28.71
N PRO A 155 13.02 -1.66 -28.33
CA PRO A 155 14.01 -2.32 -27.46
C PRO A 155 13.36 -2.54 -26.10
N GLY A 156 13.04 -3.80 -25.80
CA GLY A 156 12.30 -4.17 -24.60
C GLY A 156 13.10 -3.88 -23.34
N THR A 157 12.58 -2.99 -22.50
CA THR A 157 12.81 -3.04 -21.07
C THR A 157 12.27 -4.39 -20.60
N ALA A 158 13.16 -5.30 -20.23
CA ALA A 158 12.75 -6.56 -19.63
C ALA A 158 12.24 -6.23 -18.23
N GLU A 159 10.94 -6.02 -18.10
CA GLU A 159 10.26 -5.98 -16.81
C GLU A 159 10.63 -7.27 -16.04
N ALA A 160 10.87 -7.15 -14.73
CA ALA A 160 11.05 -8.31 -13.88
C ALA A 160 9.81 -9.18 -14.03
N GLY A 161 9.99 -10.38 -14.57
CA GLY A 161 8.91 -11.34 -14.67
C GLY A 161 8.47 -11.74 -13.26
N PRO A 162 7.18 -11.97 -13.03
CA PRO A 162 6.70 -12.49 -11.76
C PRO A 162 7.48 -13.74 -11.33
N GLY A 163 8.04 -13.75 -10.09
CA GLY A 163 8.86 -14.85 -9.57
C GLY A 163 10.38 -14.71 -9.78
N ASP A 164 10.89 -13.49 -9.94
CA ASP A 164 12.32 -13.21 -10.17
C ASP A 164 13.06 -12.81 -8.88
N PRO A 165 13.91 -13.69 -8.31
CA PRO A 165 14.55 -13.45 -7.02
C PRO A 165 15.69 -12.43 -7.09
N ARG A 166 16.08 -11.94 -8.29
CA ARG A 166 17.24 -11.05 -8.45
C ARG A 166 17.11 -9.75 -7.68
N GLY A 167 15.90 -9.20 -7.59
CA GLY A 167 15.63 -7.98 -6.83
C GLY A 167 15.87 -8.17 -5.33
N ARG A 168 15.33 -9.26 -4.77
CA ARG A 168 15.54 -9.64 -3.38
C ARG A 168 17.01 -9.91 -3.08
N LEU A 169 17.69 -10.70 -3.91
CA LEU A 169 19.12 -11.03 -3.72
C LEU A 169 20.01 -9.78 -3.71
N ALA A 170 19.75 -8.81 -4.61
CA ALA A 170 20.51 -7.55 -4.63
C ALA A 170 20.28 -6.70 -3.37
N LEU A 171 19.06 -6.73 -2.82
CA LEU A 171 18.73 -6.05 -1.57
C LEU A 171 19.42 -6.72 -0.37
N GLU A 172 19.41 -8.05 -0.31
CA GLU A 172 20.09 -8.84 0.72
C GLU A 172 21.61 -8.60 0.70
N GLU A 173 22.23 -8.58 -0.49
CA GLU A 173 23.64 -8.23 -0.67
C GLU A 173 23.94 -6.81 -0.15
N ARG A 174 23.08 -5.83 -0.50
CA ARG A 174 23.21 -4.44 -0.01
C ARG A 174 23.06 -4.33 1.50
N ALA A 175 22.20 -5.14 2.11
CA ALA A 175 22.03 -5.25 3.55
C ALA A 175 23.15 -6.05 4.23
N GLY A 176 23.93 -6.82 3.47
CA GLY A 176 24.91 -7.77 3.96
C GLY A 176 24.30 -8.91 4.79
N CYS A 177 23.01 -9.24 4.58
CA CYS A 177 22.30 -10.28 5.32
C CYS A 177 22.33 -11.63 4.59
N GLY A 178 21.91 -12.69 5.30
CA GLY A 178 21.78 -14.01 4.70
C GLY A 178 20.64 -14.08 3.68
N PRO A 179 20.65 -15.08 2.78
CA PRO A 179 19.61 -15.23 1.77
C PRO A 179 18.26 -15.59 2.42
N GLY A 180 17.18 -14.96 1.95
CA GLY A 180 15.81 -15.21 2.39
C GLY A 180 15.39 -14.46 3.66
N ASP A 181 16.22 -13.57 4.19
CA ASP A 181 15.92 -12.81 5.41
C ASP A 181 15.47 -11.38 5.08
N ALA A 182 14.23 -11.26 4.60
CA ALA A 182 13.63 -9.97 4.28
C ALA A 182 13.49 -9.06 5.52
N GLN A 183 13.34 -9.66 6.70
CA GLN A 183 13.25 -8.93 7.96
C GLN A 183 14.59 -8.26 8.30
N GLU A 184 15.68 -9.02 8.25
CA GLU A 184 17.02 -8.48 8.49
C GLU A 184 17.43 -7.45 7.43
N ALA A 185 17.02 -7.66 6.17
CA ALA A 185 17.22 -6.69 5.10
C ALA A 185 16.51 -5.34 5.40
N TRP A 186 15.25 -5.39 5.82
CA TRP A 186 14.51 -4.21 6.28
C TRP A 186 15.20 -3.53 7.45
N ASP A 187 15.52 -4.29 8.49
CA ASP A 187 16.08 -3.76 9.73
C ASP A 187 17.43 -3.07 9.47
N ARG A 188 18.29 -3.62 8.61
CA ARG A 188 19.60 -3.03 8.28
C ARG A 188 19.56 -1.86 7.32
N LEU A 189 18.61 -1.85 6.38
CA LEU A 189 18.54 -0.81 5.35
C LEU A 189 17.65 0.37 5.73
N VAL A 190 16.61 0.13 6.52
CA VAL A 190 15.62 1.13 6.92
C VAL A 190 15.80 1.52 8.37
N GLU A 191 15.58 0.60 9.32
CA GLU A 191 15.51 0.94 10.75
C GLU A 191 16.86 1.37 11.33
N ALA A 192 17.90 0.55 11.16
CA ALA A 192 19.22 0.81 11.73
C ALA A 192 19.90 2.05 11.13
N ARG A 193 19.61 2.36 9.85
CA ARG A 193 20.18 3.53 9.15
C ARG A 193 19.40 4.81 9.38
N ALA A 194 18.17 4.74 9.89
CA ALA A 194 17.29 5.90 10.01
C ALA A 194 17.91 7.10 10.74
N PRO A 195 18.65 6.95 11.87
CA PRO A 195 19.23 8.10 12.58
C PRO A 195 20.23 8.93 11.75
N ALA A 196 20.86 8.32 10.75
CA ALA A 196 21.84 8.95 9.87
C ALA A 196 21.29 9.23 8.46
N SER A 197 20.00 8.97 8.23
CA SER A 197 19.36 9.08 6.92
C SER A 197 18.39 10.25 6.86
N SER A 198 18.33 10.92 5.72
CA SER A 198 17.25 11.84 5.39
C SER A 198 15.92 11.08 5.22
N PRO A 199 14.75 11.74 5.39
CA PRO A 199 13.46 11.11 5.14
C PRO A 199 13.36 10.52 3.72
N GLU A 200 13.96 11.17 2.73
CA GLU A 200 13.98 10.69 1.34
C GLU A 200 14.80 9.40 1.19
N GLN A 201 15.96 9.30 1.86
CA GLN A 201 16.75 8.06 1.85
C GLN A 201 15.99 6.89 2.50
N ILE A 202 15.24 7.15 3.58
CA ILE A 202 14.38 6.15 4.22
C ILE A 202 13.25 5.74 3.25
N ARG A 203 12.61 6.71 2.57
CA ARG A 203 11.55 6.45 1.57
C ARG A 203 12.04 5.57 0.44
N VAL A 204 13.21 5.88 -0.15
CA VAL A 204 13.80 5.11 -1.24
C VAL A 204 14.15 3.69 -0.78
N ALA A 205 14.70 3.53 0.42
CA ALA A 205 15.00 2.21 0.98
C ALA A 205 13.74 1.36 1.20
N ALA A 206 12.66 1.96 1.70
CA ALA A 206 11.38 1.27 1.87
C ALA A 206 10.73 0.88 0.52
N LEU A 207 10.80 1.77 -0.49
CA LEU A 207 10.34 1.45 -1.85
C LEU A 207 11.13 0.30 -2.48
N ALA A 208 12.44 0.27 -2.26
CA ALA A 208 13.30 -0.82 -2.73
C ALA A 208 12.92 -2.17 -2.14
N ASN A 209 12.60 -2.21 -0.83
CA ASN A 209 12.09 -3.41 -0.17
C ASN A 209 10.77 -3.89 -0.79
N GLY A 210 9.77 -2.99 -0.90
CA GLY A 210 8.46 -3.34 -1.46
C GLY A 210 8.52 -3.77 -2.94
N TRP A 211 9.40 -3.16 -3.74
CA TRP A 211 9.63 -3.59 -5.12
C TRP A 211 10.25 -4.98 -5.19
N ALA A 212 11.27 -5.26 -4.38
CA ALA A 212 11.96 -6.54 -4.37
C ALA A 212 11.04 -7.70 -3.97
N MET A 213 10.14 -7.49 -3.01
CA MET A 213 9.16 -8.50 -2.59
C MET A 213 8.14 -8.81 -3.70
N ARG A 214 7.58 -7.77 -4.35
CA ARG A 214 6.62 -7.97 -5.44
C ARG A 214 7.22 -8.67 -6.66
N ALA A 215 8.48 -8.37 -6.98
CA ALA A 215 9.17 -9.05 -8.09
C ALA A 215 9.36 -10.55 -7.83
N ASP A 216 9.48 -10.96 -6.56
CA ASP A 216 9.68 -12.36 -6.14
C ASP A 216 8.35 -13.14 -6.00
N GLU A 217 7.24 -12.47 -5.65
CA GLU A 217 5.94 -13.13 -5.38
C GLU A 217 5.15 -13.50 -6.64
N GLY A 218 5.26 -12.67 -7.68
CA GLY A 218 4.66 -12.90 -9.00
C GLY A 218 3.18 -12.56 -9.17
#